data_AF-A0A2A7UYL5-F1
#
_entry.id   AF-A0A2A7UYL5-F1
#
_cell.length_a   1.000
_cell.length_b   1.000
_cell.length_c   1.000
_cell.angle_alpha   90.00
_cell.angle_beta   90.00
_cell.angle_gamma   90.00
#
_symmetry.space_group_name_H-M   'P 1'
#
loop_
_entity.id
_entity.type
_entity.pdbx_description
1 polymer ?
#
loop_
_entity_poly.entity_id
_entity_poly.type
_entity_poly.pdbx_seq_one_letter_code
_entity_poly.pdbx_strand_id
1 'polypeptide(L)'
;MKFKRVLRETLRFWPSQIPIADGKPTAGSGGVFPQLSRLWDRAEAQAQTWSEAHQLMVWAAFCAWHKAAVLRRKAGLGWVTKADLDGKYLRRKYEESLFAPGSAYPRQMLRAYRREVKARQGRIRRSR
;
A
#
# COMPACT_ATOMS: atom_id res chain seq x y z
N MET A 1 8.32 -0.47 14.16
CA MET A 1 6.93 0.05 14.25
C MET A 1 5.95 -1.04 13.85
N LYS A 2 4.68 -0.98 14.31
CA LYS A 2 3.65 -1.97 13.96
C LYS A 2 3.02 -1.65 12.60
N PHE A 3 2.77 -2.65 11.76
CA PHE A 3 2.17 -2.49 10.43
C PHE A 3 0.89 -1.66 10.45
N LYS A 4 -0.05 -1.98 11.36
CA LYS A 4 -1.33 -1.25 11.43
C LYS A 4 -1.15 0.24 11.77
N ARG A 5 -0.11 0.58 12.54
CA ARG A 5 0.20 1.96 12.90
C ARG A 5 0.75 2.69 11.69
N VAL A 6 1.79 2.13 11.05
CA VAL A 6 2.41 2.69 9.84
C VAL A 6 1.36 2.86 8.74
N LEU A 7 0.49 1.87 8.51
CA LEU A 7 -0.60 2.00 7.54
C LEU A 7 -1.51 3.18 7.86
N ARG A 8 -1.98 3.30 9.11
CA ARG A 8 -2.86 4.41 9.52
C ARG A 8 -2.21 5.78 9.32
N GLU A 9 -0.93 5.88 9.64
CA GLU A 9 -0.13 7.10 9.46
C GLU A 9 0.04 7.40 7.96
N THR A 10 0.45 6.41 7.15
CA THR A 10 0.57 6.53 5.69
C THR A 10 -0.73 6.94 5.02
N LEU A 11 -1.89 6.43 5.45
CA LEU A 11 -3.19 6.82 4.86
C LEU A 11 -3.52 8.32 5.01
N ARG A 12 -2.77 9.07 5.83
CA ARG A 12 -2.90 10.53 5.96
C ARG A 12 -2.22 11.29 4.83
N PHE A 13 -1.26 10.68 4.13
CA PHE A 13 -0.58 11.27 2.97
C PHE A 13 -1.47 11.26 1.72
N TRP A 14 -2.56 10.49 1.75
CA TRP A 14 -3.46 10.30 0.63
C TRP A 14 -4.80 10.99 0.86
N PRO A 15 -5.40 11.60 -0.18
CA PRO A 15 -6.73 12.17 -0.08
C PRO A 15 -7.78 11.08 0.20
N SER A 16 -8.97 11.48 0.66
CA SER A 16 -10.08 10.56 0.92
C SER A 16 -10.62 9.91 -0.36
N GLN A 17 -10.60 10.67 -1.45
CA GLN A 17 -10.98 10.25 -2.80
C GLN A 17 -9.85 10.58 -3.77
N ILE A 18 -9.53 9.63 -4.63
CA ILE A 18 -8.49 9.74 -5.64
C ILE A 18 -9.17 9.67 -7.01
N PRO A 19 -9.09 10.74 -7.82
CA PRO A 19 -9.58 10.73 -9.19
C PRO A 19 -8.76 9.76 -10.05
N ILE A 20 -9.46 8.99 -10.89
CA ILE A 20 -8.88 7.99 -11.81
C ILE A 20 -9.47 8.09 -13.23
N ALA A 21 -10.29 9.11 -13.49
CA ALA A 21 -10.97 9.29 -14.77
C ALA A 21 -10.00 9.53 -15.94
N ASP A 22 -8.81 10.06 -15.63
CA ASP A 22 -7.68 10.23 -16.55
C ASP A 22 -6.96 8.91 -16.87
N GLY A 23 -7.41 7.81 -16.26
CA GLY A 23 -6.90 6.47 -16.47
C GLY A 23 -7.05 6.02 -17.92
N LYS A 24 -5.93 5.69 -18.55
CA LYS A 24 -5.87 5.10 -19.89
C LYS A 24 -5.58 3.59 -19.78
N PRO A 25 -6.40 2.72 -20.38
CA PRO A 25 -6.09 1.30 -20.41
C PRO A 25 -4.80 1.08 -21.21
N THR A 26 -3.98 0.12 -20.76
CA THR A 26 -2.82 -0.36 -21.51
C THR A 26 -3.13 -1.71 -22.13
N ALA A 27 -2.38 -2.15 -23.14
CA ALA A 27 -2.48 -3.53 -23.63
C ALA A 27 -2.40 -4.51 -22.44
N GLY A 28 -3.39 -5.40 -22.33
CA GLY A 28 -3.54 -6.33 -21.19
C GLY A 28 -4.52 -5.85 -20.10
N SER A 29 -4.35 -6.35 -18.87
CA SER A 29 -5.24 -6.04 -17.74
C SER A 29 -4.84 -4.81 -16.92
N GLY A 30 -3.90 -3.99 -17.42
CA GLY A 30 -3.34 -2.82 -16.75
C GLY A 30 -3.99 -1.49 -17.13
N GLY A 31 -3.42 -0.40 -16.63
CA GLY A 31 -3.79 0.97 -16.99
C GLY A 31 -2.79 1.95 -16.40
N VAL A 32 -2.68 3.14 -17.00
CA VAL A 32 -1.87 4.25 -16.50
C VAL A 32 -2.79 5.32 -15.95
N PHE A 33 -2.53 5.79 -14.73
CA PHE A 33 -3.34 6.77 -14.01
C PHE A 33 -2.49 7.97 -13.58
N PRO A 34 -2.31 8.98 -14.45
CA PRO A 34 -1.42 10.12 -14.18
C PRO A 34 -1.68 10.84 -12.85
N GLN A 35 -2.94 11.06 -12.47
CA GLN A 35 -3.32 11.69 -11.21
C GLN A 35 -2.94 10.84 -10.00
N LEU A 36 -3.15 9.52 -10.08
CA LEU A 36 -2.74 8.60 -9.03
C LEU A 36 -1.21 8.57 -8.90
N SER A 37 -0.46 8.59 -10.00
CA SER A 37 1.01 8.65 -9.98
C SER A 37 1.51 9.94 -9.32
N ARG A 38 0.94 11.11 -9.65
CA ARG A 38 1.32 12.38 -9.00
C ARG A 38 1.03 12.38 -7.49
N LEU A 39 -0.05 11.73 -7.07
CA LEU A 39 -0.35 11.58 -5.64
C LEU A 39 0.63 10.63 -4.95
N TRP A 40 1.08 9.58 -5.64
CA TRP A 40 2.16 8.73 -5.16
C TRP A 40 3.44 9.52 -4.96
N ASP A 41 3.89 10.32 -5.94
CA ASP A 41 5.11 11.15 -5.83
C ASP A 41 5.07 12.04 -4.57
N ARG A 42 3.92 12.68 -4.32
CA ARG A 42 3.70 13.52 -3.12
C ARG A 42 3.73 12.72 -1.83
N ALA A 43 3.04 11.57 -1.81
CA ALA A 43 3.00 10.70 -0.63
C ALA A 43 4.38 10.11 -0.32
N GLU A 44 5.17 9.80 -1.35
CA GLU A 44 6.53 9.31 -1.23
C GLU A 44 7.47 10.37 -0.66
N ALA A 45 7.43 11.59 -1.18
CA ALA A 45 8.18 12.73 -0.63
C ALA A 45 7.86 12.98 0.86
N GLN A 46 6.59 12.90 1.24
CA GLN A 46 6.19 12.99 2.66
C GLN A 46 6.76 11.82 3.47
N ALA A 47 6.62 10.58 2.99
CA ALA A 47 7.09 9.40 3.70
C ALA A 47 8.61 9.35 3.86
N GLN A 48 9.37 9.92 2.91
CA GLN A 48 10.82 10.04 3.00
C GLN A 48 11.27 10.80 4.25
N THR A 49 10.53 11.84 4.64
CA THR A 49 10.83 12.63 5.86
C THR A 49 10.42 11.92 7.16
N TRP A 50 9.68 10.80 7.09
CA TRP A 50 9.18 10.08 8.27
C TRP A 50 10.02 8.85 8.60
N SER A 51 10.10 7.88 7.69
CA SER A 51 10.91 6.66 7.86
C SER A 51 10.81 5.77 6.63
N GLU A 52 11.77 4.87 6.44
CA GLU A 52 11.72 3.81 5.41
C GLU A 52 10.50 2.88 5.52
N ALA A 53 9.99 2.66 6.74
CA ALA A 53 8.77 1.88 6.93
C ALA A 53 7.54 2.56 6.31
N HIS A 54 7.49 3.89 6.37
CA HIS A 54 6.45 4.70 5.72
C HIS A 54 6.63 4.72 4.20
N GLN A 55 7.87 4.81 3.70
CA GLN A 55 8.17 4.75 2.27
C GLN A 55 7.70 3.41 1.66
N LEU A 56 8.06 2.29 2.30
CA LEU A 56 7.59 0.97 1.89
C LEU A 56 6.05 0.85 1.95
N MET A 57 5.43 1.44 2.98
CA MET A 57 3.97 1.42 3.10
C MET A 57 3.29 2.24 2.00
N VAL A 58 3.85 3.40 1.62
CA VAL A 58 3.36 4.21 0.50
C VAL A 58 3.39 3.40 -0.80
N TRP A 59 4.51 2.72 -1.08
CA TRP A 59 4.62 1.83 -2.24
C TRP A 59 3.56 0.72 -2.24
N ALA A 60 3.42 0.00 -1.13
CA ALA A 60 2.46 -1.10 -1.01
C ALA A 60 1.02 -0.61 -1.16
N ALA A 61 0.73 0.57 -0.63
CA ALA A 61 -0.58 1.17 -0.71
C ALA A 61 -0.87 1.69 -2.13
N PHE A 62 0.08 2.36 -2.79
CA PHE A 62 -0.01 2.73 -4.21
C PHE A 62 -0.35 1.52 -5.09
N CYS A 63 0.36 0.40 -4.92
CA CYS A 63 0.06 -0.85 -5.62
C CYS A 63 -1.41 -1.28 -5.43
N ALA A 64 -1.95 -1.15 -4.21
CA ALA A 64 -3.33 -1.52 -3.90
C ALA A 64 -4.35 -0.54 -4.51
N TRP A 65 -4.09 0.78 -4.48
CA TRP A 65 -4.92 1.76 -5.18
C TRP A 65 -4.88 1.58 -6.69
N HIS A 66 -3.72 1.27 -7.26
CA HIS A 66 -3.58 1.03 -8.70
C HIS A 66 -4.43 -0.16 -9.13
N LYS A 67 -4.39 -1.27 -8.37
CA LYS A 67 -5.28 -2.42 -8.60
C LYS A 67 -6.76 -2.00 -8.52
N ALA A 68 -7.14 -1.24 -7.50
CA ALA A 68 -8.51 -0.75 -7.35
C ALA A 68 -8.92 0.19 -8.50
N ALA A 69 -8.01 1.04 -8.96
CA ALA A 69 -8.23 2.00 -10.04
C ALA A 69 -8.51 1.30 -11.37
N VAL A 70 -7.76 0.24 -11.69
CA VAL A 70 -8.04 -0.62 -12.86
C VAL A 70 -9.45 -1.20 -12.79
N LEU A 71 -9.83 -1.79 -11.66
CA LEU A 71 -11.14 -2.43 -11.50
C LEU A 71 -12.28 -1.40 -11.60
N ARG A 72 -12.12 -0.25 -10.95
CA ARG A 72 -13.09 0.84 -10.96
C ARG A 72 -13.24 1.49 -12.33
N ARG A 73 -12.13 1.71 -13.03
CA ARG A 73 -12.16 2.26 -14.39
C ARG A 73 -12.87 1.33 -15.36
N LYS A 74 -12.63 0.01 -15.26
CA LYS A 74 -13.36 -1.01 -16.03
C LYS A 74 -14.86 -1.02 -15.74
N ALA A 75 -15.27 -0.68 -14.51
CA ALA A 75 -16.66 -0.50 -14.12
C ALA A 75 -17.24 0.88 -14.49
N GLY A 76 -16.52 1.72 -15.24
CA GLY A 76 -16.98 3.04 -15.65
C GLY A 76 -16.88 4.13 -14.58
N LEU A 77 -16.29 3.85 -13.42
CA LEU A 77 -16.18 4.79 -12.30
C LEU A 77 -14.96 5.71 -12.45
N GLY A 78 -15.08 6.94 -11.92
CA GLY A 78 -14.07 8.00 -12.04
C GLY A 78 -13.19 8.21 -10.80
N TRP A 79 -13.42 7.47 -9.71
CA TRP A 79 -12.72 7.65 -8.43
C TRP A 79 -12.52 6.34 -7.67
N VAL A 80 -11.48 6.32 -6.83
CA VAL A 80 -11.26 5.32 -5.78
C VAL A 80 -11.15 5.99 -4.42
N THR A 81 -11.45 5.25 -3.37
CA THR A 81 -11.52 5.71 -1.99
C THR A 81 -10.75 4.77 -1.07
N LYS A 82 -10.61 5.14 0.20
CA LYS A 82 -9.99 4.28 1.22
C LYS A 82 -10.74 2.96 1.44
N ALA A 83 -12.05 2.93 1.18
CA ALA A 83 -12.85 1.70 1.30
C ALA A 83 -12.50 0.65 0.23
N ASP A 84 -11.86 1.07 -0.86
CA ASP A 84 -11.54 0.21 -2.00
C ASP A 84 -10.17 -0.46 -1.88
N LEU A 85 -9.42 -0.12 -0.83
CA LEU A 85 -8.15 -0.74 -0.53
C LEU A 85 -8.36 -2.20 -0.11
N ASP A 86 -7.87 -3.11 -0.97
CA ASP A 86 -7.71 -4.51 -0.62
C ASP A 86 -6.55 -4.67 0.39
N GLY A 87 -6.90 -4.69 1.67
CA GLY A 87 -5.93 -4.81 2.76
C GLY A 87 -5.12 -6.12 2.75
N LYS A 88 -5.64 -7.20 2.14
CA LYS A 88 -4.89 -8.46 1.96
C LYS A 88 -3.81 -8.27 0.90
N TYR A 89 -4.18 -7.69 -0.25
CA TYR A 89 -3.25 -7.41 -1.33
C TYR A 89 -2.18 -6.39 -0.94
N LEU A 90 -2.56 -5.31 -0.24
CA LEU A 90 -1.61 -4.31 0.28
C LEU A 90 -0.58 -4.98 1.20
N ARG A 91 -1.03 -5.81 2.15
CA ARG A 91 -0.11 -6.53 3.04
C ARG A 91 0.82 -7.45 2.26
N ARG A 92 0.29 -8.17 1.27
CA ARG A 92 1.10 -9.05 0.42
C ARG A 92 2.19 -8.26 -0.30
N LYS A 93 1.87 -7.12 -0.90
CA LYS A 93 2.85 -6.24 -1.56
C LYS A 93 3.89 -5.68 -0.59
N TYR A 94 3.46 -5.30 0.61
CA TYR A 94 4.37 -4.87 1.68
C TYR A 94 5.36 -5.98 2.05
N GLU A 95 4.88 -7.23 2.22
CA GLU A 95 5.71 -8.38 2.56
C GLU A 95 6.64 -8.78 1.41
N GLU A 96 6.14 -8.83 0.17
CA GLU A 96 6.92 -9.12 -1.04
C GLU A 96 8.13 -8.17 -1.13
N SER A 97 7.93 -6.87 -0.95
CA SER A 97 9.01 -5.88 -1.00
C SER A 97 9.91 -5.88 0.24
N LEU A 98 9.36 -6.12 1.44
CA LEU A 98 10.15 -6.17 2.68
C LEU A 98 11.09 -7.39 2.71
N PHE A 99 10.65 -8.52 2.16
CA PHE A 99 11.38 -9.79 2.18
C PHE A 99 12.01 -10.16 0.84
N ALA A 100 11.96 -9.26 -0.15
CA ALA A 100 12.61 -9.48 -1.43
C ALA A 100 14.09 -9.83 -1.26
N PRO A 101 14.64 -10.80 -2.02
CA PRO A 101 16.07 -11.01 -2.10
C PRO A 101 16.78 -9.70 -2.47
N GLY A 102 17.81 -9.31 -1.72
CA GLY A 102 18.51 -8.03 -1.93
C GLY A 102 17.75 -6.78 -1.46
N SER A 103 16.66 -6.94 -0.69
CA SER A 103 15.94 -5.81 -0.11
C SER A 103 16.87 -4.88 0.68
N ALA A 104 16.84 -3.58 0.36
CA ALA A 104 17.63 -2.55 1.02
C ALA A 104 17.09 -2.17 2.41
N TYR A 105 15.94 -2.71 2.84
CA TYR A 105 15.35 -2.35 4.13
C TYR A 105 16.14 -2.91 5.32
N PRO A 106 16.29 -2.14 6.41
CA PRO A 106 17.04 -2.55 7.59
C PRO A 106 16.49 -3.84 8.20
N ARG A 107 17.43 -4.70 8.64
CA ARG A 107 17.11 -5.96 9.34
C ARG A 107 16.18 -5.77 10.54
N GLN A 108 16.22 -4.61 11.20
CA GLN A 108 15.32 -4.29 12.30
C GLN A 108 13.85 -4.22 11.86
N MET A 109 13.55 -3.69 10.67
CA MET A 109 12.19 -3.66 10.13
C MET A 109 11.65 -5.08 9.90
N LEU A 110 12.47 -5.94 9.28
CA LEU A 110 12.12 -7.35 9.05
C LEU A 110 11.84 -8.07 10.37
N ARG A 111 12.72 -7.91 11.37
CA ARG A 111 12.56 -8.52 12.70
C ARG A 111 11.31 -8.01 13.41
N ALA A 112 11.06 -6.70 13.38
CA ALA A 112 9.87 -6.10 13.98
C ALA A 112 8.58 -6.66 13.36
N TYR A 113 8.53 -6.75 12.03
CA TYR A 113 7.37 -7.30 11.32
C TYR A 113 7.15 -8.77 11.65
N ARG A 114 8.21 -9.60 11.64
CA ARG A 114 8.11 -11.02 12.00
C ARG A 114 7.60 -11.22 13.43
N ARG A 115 8.06 -10.42 14.39
CA ARG A 115 7.56 -10.45 15.78
C ARG A 115 6.07 -10.11 15.84
N GLU A 116 5.62 -9.10 15.10
CA GLU A 116 4.21 -8.74 15.02
C GLU A 116 3.35 -9.88 14.44
N VAL A 117 3.80 -10.52 13.37
CA VAL A 117 3.09 -11.64 12.74
C VAL A 117 2.95 -12.81 13.72
N LYS A 118 4.05 -13.20 14.41
CA LYS A 118 4.03 -14.25 15.43
C LYS A 118 3.07 -13.92 16.58
N ALA A 119 3.11 -12.69 17.10
CA ALA A 119 2.22 -12.25 18.16
C ALA A 119 0.74 -12.31 17.75
N ARG A 120 0.43 -11.97 16.50
CA ARG A 120 -0.94 -12.08 15.95
C ARG A 120 -1.41 -13.52 15.85
N GLN A 121 -0.57 -14.43 15.34
CA GLN A 121 -0.88 -15.85 15.24
C GLN A 121 -1.08 -16.49 16.63
N GLY A 122 -0.23 -16.13 17.60
CA GLY A 122 -0.35 -16.57 18.98
C GLY A 122 -1.64 -16.12 19.67
N ARG A 123 -2.13 -14.90 19.37
CA ARG A 123 -3.43 -14.42 19.88
C ARG A 123 -4.61 -15.19 19.29
N ILE A 124 -4.60 -15.46 17.99
CA ILE A 124 -5.66 -16.24 17.32
C ILE A 124 -5.75 -17.66 17.91
N ARG A 125 -4.60 -18.24 18.27
CA ARG A 125 -4.54 -19.57 18.90
C ARG A 125 -5.00 -19.61 20.36
N ARG A 126 -5.00 -18.47 21.07
CA ARG A 126 -5.45 -18.37 22.47
C ARG A 126 -6.93 -17.97 22.61
N SER A 127 -7.56 -17.55 21.52
CA SER A 127 -8.97 -17.15 21.45
C SER A 127 -9.87 -18.22 20.80
N ARG A 128 -9.35 -19.45 20.68
CA ARG A 128 -10.07 -20.67 20.30
C ARG A 128 -9.97 -21.63 21.47
#